data_AF-A0A7G1IJR0-F1
#
_entry.id   AF-A0A7G1IJR0-F1
#
_cell.length_a   1.000
_cell.length_b   1.000
_cell.length_c   1.000
_cell.angle_alpha   90.00
_cell.angle_beta   90.00
_cell.angle_gamma   90.00
#
_symmetry.space_group_name_H-M   'P 1'
#
loop_
_entity.id
_entity.type
_entity.pdbx_description
1 polymer ?
#
loop_
_entity_poly.entity_id
_entity_poly.type
_entity_poly.pdbx_seq_one_letter_code
_entity_poly.pdbx_strand_id
1 'polypeptide(L)' 'MGYRMNILDTPISDLKVVQTLPHRDARGAFVRLFCANDLQSLLGHRQIAQINHSRTSHAGAVRGCIFSIRRMRK' A
#
# COMPACT_ATOMS: atom_id res chain seq x y z
N MET A 1 -13.88 -7.85 16.68
CA MET A 1 -14.33 -7.85 15.29
C MET A 1 -13.44 -6.88 14.51
N GLY A 2 -12.33 -7.36 13.93
CA GLY A 2 -11.36 -6.49 13.24
C GLY A 2 -11.86 -6.16 11.84
N TYR A 3 -11.95 -4.86 11.51
CA TYR A 3 -12.30 -4.40 10.17
C TYR A 3 -11.26 -4.93 9.17
N ARG A 4 -11.68 -5.82 8.27
CA ARG A 4 -10.87 -6.25 7.13
C ARG A 4 -10.55 -5.05 6.24
N MET A 5 -9.37 -5.03 5.66
CA MET A 5 -9.04 -4.07 4.59
C MET A 5 -9.98 -4.26 3.39
N ASN A 6 -10.50 -3.16 2.85
CA ASN A 6 -11.34 -3.18 1.66
C ASN A 6 -10.46 -3.11 0.40
N ILE A 7 -10.70 -4.01 -0.56
CA ILE A 7 -9.91 -4.16 -1.79
C ILE A 7 -10.83 -3.90 -2.98
N LEU A 8 -10.44 -2.95 -3.83
CA LEU A 8 -11.20 -2.55 -5.01
C LEU A 8 -10.39 -2.79 -6.29
N ASP A 9 -11.08 -3.20 -7.34
CA ASP A 9 -10.53 -3.31 -8.68
C ASP A 9 -10.30 -1.93 -9.31
N THR A 10 -9.37 -1.89 -10.27
CA THR A 10 -9.15 -0.72 -11.11
C THR A 10 -9.26 -1.11 -12.58
N PRO A 11 -9.43 -0.13 -13.50
CA PRO A 11 -9.40 -0.40 -14.94
C PRO A 11 -8.06 -0.96 -15.45
N ILE A 12 -6.97 -0.81 -14.68
CA ILE A 12 -5.67 -1.39 -15.01
C ILE A 12 -5.60 -2.79 -14.40
N SER A 13 -5.42 -3.80 -15.25
CA SER A 13 -5.22 -5.18 -14.79
C SER A 13 -4.10 -5.26 -13.76
N ASP A 14 -4.31 -6.10 -12.75
CA ASP A 14 -3.34 -6.39 -11.69
C ASP A 14 -2.98 -5.21 -10.76
N LEU A 15 -3.64 -4.05 -10.94
CA LEU A 15 -3.60 -2.92 -10.01
C LEU A 15 -4.87 -2.91 -9.14
N LYS A 16 -4.67 -2.89 -7.82
CA LYS A 16 -5.74 -2.86 -6.82
C LYS A 16 -5.64 -1.61 -5.95
N VAL A 17 -6.78 -1.09 -5.51
CA VAL A 17 -6.85 -0.07 -4.44
C VAL A 17 -7.17 -0.77 -3.13
N VAL A 18 -6.28 -0.64 -2.14
CA VAL A 18 -6.52 -1.08 -0.76
C VAL A 18 -6.88 0.13 0.07
N GLN A 19 -8.12 0.19 0.55
CA GLN A 19 -8.58 1.30 1.39
C GLN A 19 -8.21 1.07 2.85
N THR A 20 -7.73 2.12 3.49
CA THR A 20 -7.42 2.15 4.93
C THR A 20 -8.19 3.29 5.57
N LEU A 21 -8.67 3.08 6.80
CA LEU A 21 -9.44 4.07 7.55
C LEU A 21 -8.62 4.48 8.79
N PRO A 22 -8.19 5.76 8.87
CA PRO A 22 -7.57 6.27 10.08
C PRO A 22 -8.58 6.35 11.22
N HIS A 23 -8.25 5.77 12.36
CA HIS A 23 -8.93 6.01 13.63
C HIS A 23 -8.35 7.27 14.26
N ARG A 24 -9.21 8.24 14.59
CA ARG A 24 -8.81 9.52 15.16
C ARG A 24 -9.46 9.71 16.52
N ASP A 25 -8.69 10.21 17.48
CA ASP A 25 -9.16 10.61 18.80
C ASP A 25 -8.30 11.77 19.35
N ALA A 26 -8.53 12.16 20.60
CA ALA A 26 -7.84 13.27 21.25
C ALA A 26 -6.29 13.11 21.29
N ARG A 27 -5.76 11.90 21.11
CA ARG A 27 -4.31 11.61 21.12
C ARG A 27 -3.67 11.76 19.74
N GLY A 28 -4.47 11.81 18.67
CA GLY A 28 -3.99 11.90 17.29
C GLY A 28 -4.71 10.94 16.35
N ALA A 29 -3.94 10.32 15.44
CA ALA A 29 -4.48 9.40 14.43
C ALA A 29 -3.66 8.11 14.36
N PHE A 30 -4.36 6.99 14.27
CA PHE A 30 -3.80 5.67 14.02
C PHE A 30 -4.37 5.12 12.71
N VAL A 31 -3.51 4.64 11.82
CA VAL A 31 -3.93 4.01 10.56
C VAL A 31 -3.21 2.69 10.37
N ARG A 32 -3.97 1.66 10.01
CA ARG A 32 -3.43 0.34 9.68
C ARG A 32 -3.12 0.28 8.19
N LEU A 33 -1.85 0.40 7.84
CA LEU A 33 -1.38 0.44 6.44
C LEU A 33 -1.17 -0.95 5.84
N PHE A 34 -0.93 -1.98 6.65
CA PHE A 34 -0.66 -3.33 6.18
C PHE A 34 -1.28 -4.41 7.10
N CYS A 35 -1.76 -5.49 6.48
CA CYS A 35 -2.12 -6.75 7.15
C CYS A 35 -1.83 -7.93 6.23
N ALA A 36 -0.98 -8.85 6.67
CA ALA A 36 -0.69 -10.07 5.92
C ALA A 36 -1.94 -10.94 5.67
N ASN A 37 -2.80 -11.08 6.69
CA ASN A 37 -4.01 -11.92 6.59
C ASN A 37 -5.04 -11.32 5.63
N ASP A 38 -5.27 -10.00 5.70
CA ASP A 38 -6.30 -9.35 4.87
C ASP A 38 -5.85 -9.22 3.41
N LEU A 39 -4.54 -9.11 3.17
CA LEU A 39 -3.96 -8.99 1.83
C LEU A 39 -3.45 -10.32 1.28
N GLN A 40 -3.71 -11.44 1.95
CA GLN A 40 -3.20 -12.77 1.57
C GLN A 40 -3.61 -13.15 0.15
N SER A 41 -4.86 -12.87 -0.25
CA SER A 41 -5.37 -13.14 -1.60
C SER A 41 -4.65 -12.34 -2.68
N LEU A 42 -4.11 -11.17 -2.35
CA LEU A 42 -3.35 -10.33 -3.28
C LEU A 42 -1.87 -10.69 -3.31
N LEU A 43 -1.26 -10.91 -2.15
CA LEU A 43 0.19 -11.13 -2.04
C LEU A 43 0.57 -12.57 -2.36
N GLY A 44 -0.32 -13.53 -2.11
CA GLY A 44 0.01 -14.95 -2.19
C GLY A 44 1.18 -15.27 -1.26
N HIS A 45 2.25 -15.84 -1.81
CA HIS A 45 3.48 -16.14 -1.05
C HIS A 45 4.49 -14.98 -1.02
N ARG A 46 4.16 -13.82 -1.61
CA ARG A 46 5.07 -12.67 -1.63
C ARG A 46 5.14 -12.01 -0.26
N GLN A 47 6.31 -11.47 0.06
CA GLN A 47 6.57 -10.74 1.31
C GLN A 47 6.96 -9.30 1.02
N ILE A 48 6.64 -8.40 1.93
CA ILE A 48 7.12 -7.01 1.89
C ILE A 48 8.57 -7.02 2.37
N ALA A 49 9.50 -6.72 1.46
CA ALA A 49 10.93 -6.68 1.79
C ALA A 49 11.37 -5.32 2.36
N GLN A 50 10.70 -4.23 1.98
CA GLN A 50 11.04 -2.87 2.41
C GLN A 50 9.80 -1.99 2.39
N ILE A 51 9.73 -1.03 3.32
CA ILE A 51 8.71 0.00 3.39
C ILE A 51 9.42 1.35 3.51
N ASN A 52 9.05 2.29 2.65
CA ASN A 52 9.55 3.66 2.67
C ASN A 52 8.38 4.63 2.85
N HIS A 53 8.58 5.70 3.60
CA HIS A 53 7.64 6.80 3.73
C HIS A 53 8.36 8.10 3.39
N SER A 54 7.72 8.95 2.58
CA SER A 54 8.29 10.23 2.19
C SER A 54 7.25 11.34 2.29
N ARG A 55 7.69 12.51 2.76
CA ARG A 55 6.85 13.71 2.87
C ARG A 55 7.41 14.77 1.92
N THR A 56 6.60 15.21 0.95
CA THR A 56 6.93 16.30 0.03
C THR A 56 6.16 17.55 0.46
N SER A 57 6.86 18.64 0.79
CA SER A 57 6.26 19.88 1.31
C SER A 57 6.18 21.03 0.31
N HIS A 58 6.89 20.94 -0.82
CA HIS A 58 6.98 22.02 -1.79
C HIS A 58 5.94 21.87 -2.90
N ALA A 59 5.15 22.92 -3.14
CA ALA A 59 4.22 22.97 -4.27
C ALA A 59 4.99 22.86 -5.60
N GLY A 60 4.46 22.07 -6.54
CA GLY A 60 5.10 21.83 -7.84
C GLY A 60 6.20 20.75 -7.84
N ALA A 61 6.52 20.14 -6.70
CA ALA A 61 7.47 19.04 -6.65
C ALA A 61 6.90 17.77 -7.33
N VAL A 62 7.61 17.25 -8.34
CA VAL A 62 7.24 16.02 -9.07
C VAL A 62 8.17 14.87 -8.66
N ARG A 63 7.60 13.67 -8.49
CA ARG A 63 8.35 12.42 -8.22
C ARG A 63 7.84 11.31 -9.13
N GLY A 64 8.74 10.65 -9.86
CA GLY A 64 8.42 9.59 -10.81
C GLY A 64 9.28 9.69 -12.06
N CYS A 65 9.07 8.88 -13.11
CA CYS A 65 8.37 7.59 -13.12
C CYS A 65 9.39 6.50 -12.78
N ILE A 66 9.16 5.73 -11.71
CA ILE A 66 10.13 4.73 -11.23
C ILE A 66 9.53 3.34 -11.45
N PHE A 67 10.25 2.48 -12.16
CA PHE A 67 9.92 1.07 -12.36
C PHE A 67 11.15 0.21 -12.04
N SER A 68 10.94 -1.05 -11.63
CA SER A 68 12.01 -2.01 -11.41
C SER A 68 11.90 -3.14 -12.42
N ILE A 69 12.97 -3.37 -13.18
CA ILE A 69 13.04 -4.52 -14.08
C ILE A 69 13.05 -5.81 -13.30
N ARG A 70 12.30 -6.81 -13.78
CA ARG A 70 12.39 -8.17 -13.26
C ARG A 70 13.71 -8.77 -13.72
N ARG A 71 14.60 -9.12 -12.79
CA ARG A 71 15.74 -10.00 -13.11
C ARG A 71 15.20 -11.41 -13.34
N MET A 72 15.40 -11.93 -14.55
CA MET A 72 15.23 -13.35 -14.84
C MET A 72 16.28 -14.11 -14.04
N ARG A 73 15.87 -15.05 -13.19
CA ARG A 73 16.79 -16.00 -12.57
C ARG A 73 17.23 -16.97 -13.68
N LYS A 74 18.54 -17.19 -13.83
CA LYS A 74 19.09 -18.28 -14.65
C LYS A 74 18.63 -19.62 -14.08
#